data_AF-A0A373DFL6-F1
#
_entry.id   AF-A0A373DFL6-F1
#
_cell.length_a   1.000
_cell.length_b   1.000
_cell.length_c   1.000
_cell.angle_alpha   90.00
_cell.angle_beta   90.00
_cell.angle_gamma   90.00
#
_symmetry.space_group_name_H-M   'P 1'
#
loop_
_entity.id
_entity.type
_entity.pdbx_description
1 polymer ?
#
loop_
_entity_poly.entity_id
_entity_poly.type
_entity_poly.pdbx_seq_one_letter_code
_entity_poly.pdbx_strand_id
1 'polypeptide(L)' 'MVYSTCSILKEENEGLLKRVLKSSGGELVPIGEEWTKELPLLPNAMPGTLLVGPDELFEGFFVAKIRKK' A
#
# COMPACT_ATOMS: atom_id res chain seq x y z
N MET A 1 0.97 -8.35 -9.67
CA MET A 1 1.66 -8.72 -8.41
C MET A 1 1.02 -7.94 -7.28
N VAL A 2 0.88 -8.55 -6.10
CA VAL A 2 0.47 -7.85 -4.88
C VAL A 2 1.67 -7.86 -3.94
N TYR A 3 2.01 -6.69 -3.42
CA TYR A 3 2.99 -6.51 -2.35
C TYR A 3 2.23 -6.13 -1.09
N SER A 4 2.56 -6.75 0.04
CA SER A 4 1.90 -6.48 1.32
C SER A 4 2.82 -6.73 2.49
N THR A 5 2.61 -5.99 3.58
CA THR A 5 3.32 -6.13 4.85
C THR A 5 2.33 -5.99 6.01
N CYS A 6 2.65 -6.57 7.17
CA CYS A 6 1.94 -6.31 8.43
C CYS A 6 2.64 -5.17 9.20
N SER A 7 2.96 -4.08 8.51
CA SER A 7 3.64 -2.93 9.08
C SER A 7 3.02 -1.64 8.56
N ILE A 8 2.99 -0.62 9.43
CA ILE A 8 2.61 0.75 9.07
C ILE A 8 3.83 1.66 8.84
N LEU A 9 5.05 1.13 8.96
CA LEU A 9 6.28 1.92 8.86
C LEU A 9 6.60 2.27 7.40
N LYS A 10 6.90 3.55 7.19
CA LYS A 10 7.13 4.12 5.87
C LYS A 10 8.35 3.53 5.16
N GLU A 11 9.38 3.20 5.93
CA GLU A 11 10.65 2.66 5.45
C GLU A 11 10.46 1.28 4.82
N GLU A 12 9.57 0.46 5.40
CA GLU A 12 9.25 -0.89 4.93
C GLU A 12 8.26 -0.87 3.76
N ASN A 13 7.46 0.18 3.64
CA ASN A 13 6.39 0.30 2.64
C ASN A 13 6.77 1.27 1.52
N GLU A 14 6.42 2.55 1.63
CA GLU A 14 6.61 3.54 0.56
C GLU A 14 8.08 3.68 0.16
N GLY A 15 9.00 3.62 1.12
CA GLY A 15 10.44 3.69 0.89
C GLY A 15 10.94 2.56 -0.01
N LEU A 16 10.60 1.32 0.33
CA LEU A 16 10.97 0.14 -0.47
C LEU A 16 10.28 0.14 -1.83
N LEU A 17 8.97 0.40 -1.85
CA LEU A 17 8.16 0.36 -3.06
C LEU A 17 8.64 1.39 -4.09
N LYS A 18 8.93 2.62 -3.66
CA LYS A 18 9.49 3.68 -4.52
C LYS A 18 10.83 3.28 -5.13
N ARG A 19 11.69 2.58 -4.37
CA ARG A 19 12.99 2.09 -4.85
C ARG A 19 12.83 1.00 -5.91
N VAL A 20 11.93 0.04 -5.68
CA VAL A 20 11.78 -1.16 -6.53
C VAL A 20 10.97 -0.88 -7.80
N LEU A 21 9.95 -0.01 -7.76
CA LEU A 21 9.14 0.29 -8.96
C LEU A 21 10.00 0.86 -10.10
N LYS A 22 10.96 1.73 -9.77
CA LYS A 22 11.86 2.34 -10.76
C LYS A 22 12.72 1.32 -11.50
N SER A 23 13.22 0.29 -10.82
CA SER A 23 14.10 -0.73 -11.42
C SER A 23 13.35 -1.90 -12.04
N SER A 24 12.14 -2.23 -11.54
CA SER A 24 11.36 -3.38 -11.99
C SER A 24 10.53 -3.14 -13.26
N GLY A 25 10.39 -1.89 -13.70
CA GLY A 25 9.46 -1.54 -14.79
C GLY A 25 7.99 -1.76 -14.40
N GLY A 26 7.70 -1.78 -13.09
CA GLY A 26 6.35 -1.90 -12.56
C GLY A 26 5.67 -0.55 -12.42
N GLU A 27 4.34 -0.55 -12.51
CA GLU A 27 3.48 0.59 -12.20
C GLU A 27 2.43 0.22 -11.16
N LEU A 28 2.00 1.20 -10.38
CA LEU A 28 0.93 1.00 -9.40
C LEU A 28 -0.42 1.00 -10.10
N VAL A 29 -1.25 0.04 -9.70
CA VAL A 29 -2.67 -0.02 -10.05
C VAL A 29 -3.45 0.34 -8.79
N PRO A 30 -4.30 1.37 -8.83
CA PRO A 30 -5.11 1.75 -7.67
C PRO A 30 -5.91 0.58 -7.09
N ILE A 31 -5.91 0.49 -5.76
CA ILE A 31 -6.73 -0.47 -5.01
C ILE A 31 -7.89 0.29 -4.36
N GLY A 32 -9.11 -0.21 -4.62
CA GLY A 32 -10.31 0.22 -3.93
C GLY A 32 -10.90 1.53 -4.44
N GLU A 33 -12.22 1.62 -4.39
CA GLU A 33 -12.95 2.87 -4.66
C GLU A 33 -14.00 3.06 -3.57
N GLU A 34 -14.94 2.12 -3.43
CA GLU A 34 -16.07 2.29 -2.50
C GLU A 34 -15.86 1.59 -1.16
N TRP A 35 -15.47 0.30 -1.15
CA TRP A 35 -15.34 -0.51 0.07
C TRP A 35 -14.19 -0.09 0.98
N THR A 36 -13.18 0.61 0.45
CA THR A 36 -12.03 1.07 1.24
C THR A 36 -12.34 2.28 2.10
N LYS A 37 -13.48 2.94 1.89
CA LYS A 37 -13.91 4.10 2.69
C LYS A 37 -14.24 3.74 4.15
N GLU A 38 -14.56 2.47 4.39
CA GLU A 38 -14.88 1.95 5.73
C GLU A 38 -13.63 1.49 6.50
N LEU A 39 -12.47 1.42 5.83
CA LEU A 39 -11.22 1.01 6.49
C LEU A 39 -10.58 2.19 7.25
N PRO A 40 -9.87 1.92 8.36
CA PRO A 40 -9.13 2.94 9.10
C PRO A 40 -7.85 3.35 8.34
N LEU A 41 -7.99 4.02 7.19
CA LEU A 41 -6.86 4.36 6.34
C LEU A 41 -5.99 5.47 6.95
N LEU A 42 -4.68 5.24 6.97
CA LEU A 42 -3.69 6.26 7.34
C LEU A 42 -3.20 7.00 6.08
N PRO A 43 -2.83 8.29 6.21
CA PRO A 43 -2.16 9.02 5.15
C PRO A 43 -0.85 8.32 4.74
N ASN A 44 -0.61 8.18 3.44
CA ASN A 44 0.65 7.65 2.92
C ASN A 44 1.07 8.40 1.65
N ALA A 45 2.35 8.27 1.27
CA ALA A 45 2.93 9.04 0.16
C ALA A 45 2.77 8.37 -1.22
N MET A 46 2.07 7.25 -1.33
CA MET A 46 1.98 6.43 -2.55
C MET A 46 0.51 6.24 -2.97
N PRO A 47 -0.04 7.16 -3.79
CA PRO A 47 -1.41 7.07 -4.28
C PRO A 47 -1.73 5.72 -4.94
N GLY A 48 -2.93 5.21 -4.69
CA GLY A 48 -3.38 3.91 -5.21
C GLY A 48 -2.95 2.71 -4.37
N THR A 49 -2.29 2.92 -3.23
CA THR A 49 -1.98 1.89 -2.23
C THR A 49 -2.89 2.01 -1.00
N LEU A 50 -2.99 0.95 -0.22
CA LEU A 50 -3.69 0.93 1.06
C LEU A 50 -2.68 0.90 2.19
N LEU A 51 -2.80 1.85 3.11
CA LEU A 51 -2.16 1.82 4.41
C LEU A 51 -3.29 1.80 5.45
N VAL A 52 -3.59 0.61 5.97
CA VAL A 52 -4.61 0.41 6.99
C VAL A 52 -3.94 0.58 8.35
N GLY A 53 -4.48 1.47 9.16
CA GLY A 53 -4.04 1.69 10.53
C GLY A 53 -4.60 0.65 11.49
N PRO A 54 -4.00 0.52 12.68
CA PRO A 54 -4.53 -0.35 13.71
C PRO A 54 -5.84 0.19 14.29
N ASP A 55 -6.77 -0.70 14.57
CA ASP A 55 -8.01 -0.47 15.32
C ASP A 55 -8.45 -1.74 16.07
N GLU A 56 -9.74 -1.85 16.44
CA GLU A 56 -10.25 -3.05 17.12
C GLU A 56 -10.27 -4.32 16.24
N LEU A 57 -10.24 -4.16 14.90
CA LEU A 57 -10.37 -5.23 13.92
C LEU A 57 -9.06 -5.52 13.17
N PHE A 58 -8.14 -4.56 13.11
CA PHE A 58 -6.92 -4.63 12.32
C PHE A 58 -5.67 -4.29 13.16
N GLU A 59 -4.58 -5.02 12.94
CA GLU A 59 -3.27 -4.73 13.55
C GLU A 59 -2.48 -3.63 12.81
N GLY A 60 -2.98 -3.22 11.63
CA GLY A 60 -2.32 -2.30 10.72
C GLY A 60 -1.45 -3.03 9.67
N PHE A 61 -1.58 -2.63 8.41
CA PHE A 61 -0.90 -3.29 7.30
C PHE A 61 -0.87 -2.41 6.04
N PHE A 62 -0.04 -2.81 5.08
CA PHE A 62 0.09 -2.12 3.81
C PHE A 62 -0.17 -3.07 2.63
N VAL A 63 -0.80 -2.56 1.56
CA VAL A 63 -1.05 -3.31 0.32
C VAL A 63 -0.82 -2.42 -0.90
N ALA A 64 -0.06 -2.93 -1.86
CA ALA A 64 0.13 -2.33 -3.18
C ALA A 64 -0.12 -3.35 -4.30
N LYS A 65 -0.87 -2.95 -5.32
CA LYS A 65 -1.09 -3.74 -6.53
C LYS A 65 -0.20 -3.19 -7.64
N ILE A 66 0.64 -4.07 -8.19
CA ILE A 66 1.68 -3.71 -9.15
C ILE A 66 1.42 -4.47 -10.45
N ARG A 67 1.46 -3.76 -11.58
CA ARG A 67 1.39 -4.32 -12.93
C ARG A 67 2.72 -4.10 -13.62
N LYS A 68 3.19 -5.09 -14.40
CA LYS A 68 4.34 -4.91 -15.27
C LYS A 68 3.93 -4.03 -16.45
N LYS A 69 4.73 -3.01 -16.75
CA LYS A 69 4.52 -2.14 -17.92
C LYS A 69 4.78 -2.88 -19.23
#